data_AF-A0A923NAY2-F1
#
_entry.id   AF-A0A923NAY2-F1
#
_cell.length_a   1.000
_cell.length_b   1.000
_cell.length_c   1.000
_cell.angle_alpha   90.00
_cell.angle_beta   90.00
_cell.angle_gamma   90.00
#
_symmetry.space_group_name_H-M   'P 1'
#
loop_
_entity.id
_entity.type
_entity.pdbx_description
1 polymer ?
#
loop_
_entity_poly.entity_id
_entity_poly.type
_entity_poly.pdbx_seq_one_letter_code
_entity_poly.pdbx_strand_id
1 'polypeptide(L)'
;MNITKEEFIIRLKLVVMADERSCVEDITYWKQDEKEVVTIRYVGGAKAMINVACNSNGCNALEIMREIYGSGAIGKIREEELQEGGWLHGQLHGTV
;
A
#
# COMPACT_ATOMS: atom_id res chain seq x y z
N MET A 1 3.03 -1.14 24.10
CA MET A 1 3.63 -1.98 23.04
C MET A 1 3.72 -1.12 21.80
N ASN A 2 4.93 -0.84 21.31
CA ASN A 2 5.13 -0.09 20.08
C ASN A 2 5.27 -1.11 18.95
N ILE A 3 4.35 -1.11 17.99
CA ILE A 3 4.40 -2.00 16.81
C ILE A 3 5.03 -1.25 15.65
N THR A 4 5.74 -1.95 14.77
CA THR A 4 6.30 -1.32 13.58
C THR A 4 5.18 -0.91 12.62
N LYS A 5 5.50 0.00 11.69
CA LYS A 5 4.55 0.38 10.63
C LYS A 5 4.17 -0.84 9.78
N GLU A 6 5.14 -1.68 9.42
CA GLU A 6 4.90 -2.91 8.68
C GLU A 6 3.95 -3.86 9.42
N GLU A 7 4.20 -4.13 10.71
CA GLU A 7 3.30 -4.95 11.53
C GLU A 7 1.89 -4.37 11.61
N PHE A 8 1.78 -3.04 11.73
CA PHE A 8 0.50 -2.35 11.73
C PHE A 8 -0.24 -2.53 10.39
N ILE A 9 0.44 -2.35 9.26
CA ILE A 9 -0.14 -2.53 7.92
C ILE A 9 -0.56 -3.99 7.70
N ILE A 10 0.24 -4.98 8.14
CA ILE A 10 -0.12 -6.40 8.06
C ILE A 10 -1.41 -6.68 8.84
N ARG A 11 -1.55 -6.14 10.06
CA ARG A 11 -2.78 -6.31 10.84
C ARG A 11 -3.97 -5.62 10.19
N LEU A 12 -3.78 -4.42 9.65
CA LEU A 12 -4.82 -3.67 8.95
C LEU A 12 -5.28 -4.42 7.70
N LYS A 13 -4.34 -4.98 6.92
CA LYS A 13 -4.61 -5.85 5.76
C LYS A 13 -5.57 -6.97 6.13
N LEU A 14 -5.31 -7.71 7.20
CA LEU A 14 -6.15 -8.83 7.61
C LEU A 14 -7.59 -8.40 7.90
N VAL A 15 -7.77 -7.25 8.56
CA VAL A 15 -9.11 -6.71 8.87
C VAL A 15 -9.83 -6.26 7.59
N VAL A 16 -9.13 -5.55 6.71
CA VAL A 16 -9.70 -5.08 5.43
C VAL A 16 -10.11 -6.27 4.55
N MET A 17 -9.23 -7.26 4.38
CA MET A 17 -9.49 -8.43 3.54
C MET A 17 -10.59 -9.33 4.09
N ALA A 18 -10.89 -9.24 5.40
CA ALA A 18 -12.03 -9.95 5.99
C ALA A 18 -13.38 -9.28 5.65
N ASP A 19 -13.41 -8.01 5.22
CA ASP A 19 -14.63 -7.38 4.69
C ASP A 19 -14.76 -7.67 3.18
N GLU A 20 -15.71 -8.53 2.83
CA GLU A 20 -16.00 -8.92 1.44
C GLU A 20 -16.37 -7.72 0.54
N ARG A 21 -16.82 -6.60 1.12
CA ARG A 21 -17.19 -5.39 0.36
C ARG A 21 -15.99 -4.48 0.07
N SER A 22 -14.83 -4.75 0.66
CA SER A 22 -13.61 -3.98 0.41
C SER A 22 -13.08 -4.14 -1.01
N CYS A 23 -13.39 -5.28 -1.66
CA CYS A 23 -12.81 -5.69 -2.93
C CYS A 23 -11.27 -5.67 -2.94
N VAL A 24 -10.61 -5.75 -1.77
CA VAL A 24 -9.14 -5.76 -1.65
C VAL A 24 -8.62 -7.18 -1.71
N GLU A 25 -7.69 -7.44 -2.64
CA GLU A 25 -6.95 -8.70 -2.77
C GLU A 25 -5.70 -8.70 -1.88
N ASP A 26 -4.98 -7.58 -1.82
CA ASP A 26 -3.75 -7.47 -1.03
C ASP A 26 -3.43 -6.02 -0.64
N ILE A 27 -2.70 -5.87 0.47
CA ILE A 27 -2.07 -4.62 0.89
C ILE A 27 -0.62 -4.92 1.23
N THR A 28 0.32 -4.33 0.48
CA THR A 28 1.75 -4.47 0.75
C THR A 28 2.35 -3.16 1.21
N TYR A 29 3.31 -3.26 2.11
CA TYR A 29 4.14 -2.16 2.56
C TYR A 29 5.55 -2.36 2.02
N TRP A 30 6.18 -1.29 1.54
CA TRP A 30 7.60 -1.29 1.25
C TRP A 30 8.26 0.01 1.67
N LYS A 31 9.54 -0.07 1.99
CA LYS A 31 10.38 1.06 2.32
C LYS A 31 11.75 0.91 1.67
N GLN A 32 12.18 1.93 0.96
CA GLN A 32 13.52 2.04 0.40
C GLN A 32 13.96 3.50 0.46
N ASP A 33 15.09 3.75 1.13
CA ASP A 33 15.60 5.10 1.39
C ASP A 33 14.52 6.02 1.99
N GLU A 34 14.29 7.18 1.37
CA GLU A 34 13.27 8.17 1.77
C GLU A 34 11.87 7.81 1.24
N LYS A 35 11.74 6.77 0.41
CA LYS A 35 10.45 6.34 -0.14
C LYS A 35 9.84 5.26 0.74
N GLU A 36 8.61 5.48 1.15
CA GLU A 36 7.86 4.56 1.99
C GLU A 36 6.42 4.53 1.48
N VAL A 37 5.96 3.37 1.00
CA VAL A 37 4.74 3.30 0.22
C VAL A 37 3.92 2.07 0.60
N VAL A 38 2.61 2.27 0.60
CA VAL A 38 1.62 1.18 0.68
C VAL A 38 1.00 0.98 -0.70
N THR A 39 0.93 -0.27 -1.15
CA THR A 39 0.23 -0.66 -2.37
C THR A 39 -1.00 -1.46 -2.02
N ILE A 40 -2.14 -1.06 -2.57
CA ILE A 40 -3.41 -1.78 -2.45
C ILE A 40 -3.72 -2.39 -3.82
N ARG A 41 -3.95 -3.70 -3.85
CA ARG A 41 -4.43 -4.42 -5.04
C ARG A 41 -5.88 -4.80 -4.84
N TYR A 42 -6.71 -4.49 -5.82
CA TYR A 42 -8.13 -4.78 -5.80
C TYR A 42 -8.46 -5.99 -6.67
N VAL A 43 -9.52 -6.70 -6.29
CA VAL A 43 -10.16 -7.71 -7.13
C VAL A 43 -10.52 -7.06 -8.47
N GLY A 44 -10.07 -7.66 -9.57
CA GLY A 44 -10.22 -7.09 -10.93
C GLY A 44 -8.97 -6.39 -11.46
N GLY A 45 -7.88 -6.34 -10.69
CA GLY A 45 -6.55 -5.93 -11.17
C GLY A 45 -6.24 -4.43 -11.03
N ALA A 46 -7.14 -3.63 -10.46
CA ALA A 46 -6.86 -2.25 -10.14
C ALA A 46 -5.83 -2.14 -9.00
N LYS A 47 -4.99 -1.11 -9.06
CA LYS A 47 -3.90 -0.88 -8.10
C LYS A 47 -3.90 0.57 -7.64
N ALA A 48 -3.68 0.79 -6.35
CA ALA A 48 -3.42 2.10 -5.77
C ALA A 48 -2.11 2.08 -5.01
N MET A 49 -1.35 3.17 -5.10
CA MET A 49 -0.09 3.37 -4.39
C MET A 49 -0.18 4.64 -3.57
N ILE A 50 0.24 4.58 -2.32
CA ILE A 50 0.09 5.67 -1.35
C ILE A 50 1.45 5.94 -0.72
N ASN A 51 1.94 7.17 -0.81
CA ASN A 51 3.09 7.62 -0.04
C ASN A 51 2.72 7.70 1.44
N VAL A 52 3.45 6.95 2.27
CA VAL A 52 3.28 6.88 3.71
C VAL A 52 4.55 7.29 4.47
N ALA A 53 5.49 7.95 3.80
CA ALA A 53 6.68 8.52 4.42
C ALA A 53 6.28 9.48 5.54
N CYS A 54 6.99 9.40 6.67
CA CYS A 54 6.76 10.22 7.88
C CYS A 54 5.37 10.09 8.53
N ASN A 55 4.49 9.22 8.02
CA ASN A 55 3.17 9.01 8.62
C ASN A 55 3.23 8.20 9.92
N SER A 56 2.39 8.58 10.88
CA SER A 56 2.03 7.72 12.01
C SER A 56 1.14 6.55 11.56
N ASN A 57 1.01 5.51 12.38
CA ASN A 57 0.08 4.40 12.11
C ASN A 57 -1.37 4.87 11.94
N GLY A 58 -1.81 5.86 12.73
CA GLY A 58 -3.15 6.45 12.59
C GLY A 58 -3.34 7.12 11.22
N CYS A 59 -2.34 7.89 10.77
CA CYS A 59 -2.38 8.52 9.44
C CYS A 59 -2.42 7.47 8.32
N ASN A 60 -1.65 6.39 8.45
CA ASN A 60 -1.67 5.30 7.46
C ASN A 60 -3.04 4.64 7.35
N ALA A 61 -3.70 4.37 8.48
CA ALA A 61 -5.04 3.81 8.46
C ALA A 61 -6.04 4.76 7.79
N LEU A 62 -5.95 6.06 8.05
CA LEU A 62 -6.85 7.04 7.42
C LEU A 62 -6.67 7.08 5.90
N GLU A 63 -5.43 7.13 5.40
CA GLU A 63 -5.14 7.11 3.97
C GLU A 63 -5.68 5.83 3.31
N ILE A 64 -5.39 4.66 3.89
CA ILE A 64 -5.81 3.36 3.36
C ILE A 64 -7.33 3.23 3.36
N MET A 65 -7.99 3.60 4.46
CA MET A 65 -9.46 3.51 4.55
C MET A 65 -10.14 4.50 3.60
N ARG A 66 -9.55 5.68 3.39
CA ARG A 66 -10.06 6.66 2.43
C ARG A 66 -9.89 6.20 0.98
N GLU A 67 -8.81 5.49 0.69
CA GLU A 67 -8.60 4.87 -0.64
C GLU A 67 -9.60 3.75 -0.91
N ILE A 68 -9.86 2.89 0.07
CA ILE A 68 -10.72 1.70 -0.12
C ILE A 68 -12.22 2.04 -0.06
N TYR A 69 -12.62 2.80 0.96
CA TYR A 69 -14.05 3.04 1.25
C TYR A 69 -14.49 4.48 0.97
N GLY A 70 -13.56 5.36 0.65
CA GLY A 70 -13.81 6.78 0.44
C GLY A 70 -13.60 7.21 -1.01
N SER A 71 -13.10 8.43 -1.18
CA SER A 71 -12.87 9.05 -2.49
C SER A 71 -11.39 9.09 -2.89
N GLY A 72 -10.59 8.15 -2.38
CA GLY A 72 -9.16 8.08 -2.64
C GLY A 72 -8.29 8.63 -1.51
N ALA A 73 -7.09 8.07 -1.37
CA ALA A 73 -6.04 8.58 -0.50
C ALA A 73 -5.57 9.96 -0.97
N ILE A 74 -5.19 10.82 -0.01
CA ILE A 74 -4.58 12.12 -0.29
C ILE A 74 -3.15 11.91 -0.79
N GLY A 75 -2.40 11.03 -0.12
CA GLY A 75 -1.03 10.67 -0.51
C GLY A 75 -0.93 9.73 -1.71
N LYS A 76 -1.98 9.59 -2.53
CA LYS A 76 -1.98 8.69 -3.69
C LYS A 76 -0.94 9.17 -4.71
N ILE A 77 -0.07 8.25 -5.11
CA ILE A 77 0.98 8.48 -6.10
C ILE A 77 0.75 7.59 -7.32
N ARG A 78 1.28 8.02 -8.46
CA ARG A 78 1.34 7.25 -9.69
C ARG A 78 2.60 6.39 -9.73
N GLU A 79 2.54 5.33 -10.52
CA GLU A 79 3.67 4.41 -10.65
C GLU A 79 4.88 5.07 -11.32
N GLU A 80 4.66 6.05 -12.21
CA GLU A 80 5.73 6.80 -12.87
C GLU A 80 6.53 7.67 -11.89
N GLU A 81 5.88 8.18 -10.84
CA GLU A 81 6.53 8.97 -9.78
C GLU A 81 7.50 8.13 -8.93
N LEU A 82 7.39 6.79 -9.01
CA LEU A 82 8.38 5.89 -8.45
C LEU A 82 9.57 5.68 -9.40
N GLN A 83 9.31 5.69 -10.71
CA GLN A 83 10.30 5.43 -11.76
C GLN A 83 11.26 6.61 -12.01
N GLU A 84 10.87 7.86 -11.75
CA GLU A 84 11.78 9.02 -11.83
C GLU A 84 12.96 8.96 -10.84
N GLY A 85 12.99 7.98 -9.94
CA GLY A 85 14.13 7.66 -9.06
C GLY A 85 15.00 6.46 -9.49
N GLY A 86 14.72 5.85 -10.65
CA GLY A 86 15.40 4.66 -11.14
C GLY A 86 14.78 3.34 -10.65
N TRP A 87 14.44 2.51 -11.64
CA TRP A 87 14.23 1.06 -11.62
C TRP A 87 12.82 0.51 -11.42
N LEU A 88 12.35 -0.15 -12.50
CA LEU A 88 11.66 -1.44 -12.46
C LEU A 88 12.36 -2.37 -13.44
N HIS A 89 13.35 -3.15 -12.99
CA HIS A 89 13.67 -4.46 -13.57
C HIS A 89 14.35 -5.35 -12.52
N GLY A 90 13.74 -6.52 -12.29
CA GLY A 90 14.12 -7.52 -11.29
C GLY A 90 13.07 -7.55 -10.17
N GLN A 91 12.16 -8.51 -10.05
CA GLN A 91 12.24 -9.92 -10.40
C GLN A 91 10.87 -10.43 -10.89
N LEU A 92 10.73 -10.65 -12.20
CA LEU A 92 9.96 -11.79 -12.69
C LEU A 92 10.97 -12.93 -12.89
N HIS A 93 11.24 -13.70 -11.85
CA HIS A 93 11.79 -15.03 -11.99
C HIS A 93 10.75 -16.02 -11.46
N GLY A 94 9.74 -16.24 -12.30
CA GLY A 94 9.10 -17.54 -12.40
C GLY A 94 9.63 -18.20 -13.66
N THR A 95 10.44 -19.24 -13.50
CA THR A 95 10.68 -20.25 -14.54
C THR A 95 10.94 -21.59 -13.84
N VAL A 96 9.95 -22.47 -13.98
CA VAL A 96 9.92 -23.95 -13.88
C VAL A 96 10.66 -24.63 -12.73
#